data_AF-A0A536RMR5-F1
#
_entry.id   AF-A0A536RMR5-F1
#
_cell.length_a   1.000
_cell.length_b   1.000
_cell.length_c   1.000
_cell.angle_alpha   90.00
_cell.angle_beta   90.00
_cell.angle_gamma   90.00
#
_symmetry.space_group_name_H-M   'P 1'
#
loop_
_entity.id
_entity.type
_entity.pdbx_description
1 polymer ?
#
loop_
_entity_poly.entity_id
_entity_poly.type
_entity_poly.pdbx_seq_one_letter_code
_entity_poly.pdbx_strand_id
1 'polypeptide(L)'
;MKAARTWVDPFDKMSDEEFDAHVDDLFAARPATVAVSLRMAPDLVRRLKRQASKAGVRYQTFMKGILEAGVSRLERTSSGQGRRTRPRKGAPRKAS
;
A
#
# COMPACT_ATOMS: atom_id res chain seq x y z
N MET A 1 19.65 -36.73 2.73
CA MET A 1 20.44 -35.48 2.69
C MET A 1 19.53 -34.37 2.21
N LYS A 2 19.30 -33.32 3.02
CA LYS A 2 18.39 -32.21 2.67
C LYS A 2 19.10 -31.28 1.68
N ALA A 3 18.55 -31.11 0.48
CA ALA A 3 19.05 -30.14 -0.49
C ALA A 3 18.91 -28.73 0.09
N ALA A 4 20.04 -28.04 0.26
CA ALA A 4 20.05 -26.61 0.55
C ALA A 4 19.42 -25.89 -0.64
N ARG A 5 18.41 -25.04 -0.38
CA ARG A 5 17.93 -24.10 -1.40
C ARG A 5 19.07 -23.11 -1.63
N THR A 6 19.84 -23.32 -2.70
CA THR A 6 20.91 -22.40 -3.11
C THR A 6 20.31 -21.02 -3.30
N TRP A 7 20.70 -20.07 -2.46
CA TRP A 7 20.38 -18.67 -2.67
C TRP A 7 21.11 -18.24 -3.94
N VAL A 8 20.34 -17.82 -4.95
CA VAL A 8 20.87 -17.29 -6.19
C VAL A 8 20.87 -15.78 -6.04
N ASP A 9 22.04 -15.18 -6.09
CA ASP A 9 22.17 -13.73 -6.08
C ASP A 9 21.56 -13.20 -7.40
N PRO A 10 20.52 -12.36 -7.35
CA PRO A 10 19.92 -11.79 -8.55
C PRO A 10 20.86 -10.90 -9.36
N PHE A 11 21.98 -10.47 -8.79
CA PHE A 11 22.96 -9.60 -9.44
C PHE A 11 24.22 -10.35 -9.93
N ASP A 12 24.29 -11.68 -9.76
CA ASP A 12 25.47 -12.52 -10.07
C ASP A 12 25.91 -12.48 -11.55
N LYS A 13 25.03 -12.03 -12.44
CA LYS A 13 25.28 -11.92 -13.90
C LYS A 13 25.54 -10.49 -14.36
N MET A 14 25.44 -9.53 -13.46
CA MET A 14 25.56 -8.11 -13.75
C MET A 14 27.03 -7.73 -13.58
N SER A 15 27.60 -6.98 -14.53
CA SER A 15 28.91 -6.36 -14.28
C SER A 15 28.79 -5.27 -13.23
N ASP A 16 29.90 -4.88 -12.62
CA ASP A 16 29.92 -3.79 -11.64
C ASP A 16 29.38 -2.49 -12.25
N GLU A 17 29.72 -2.16 -13.51
CA GLU A 17 29.16 -0.98 -14.19
C GLU A 17 27.65 -1.09 -14.46
N GLU A 18 27.16 -2.28 -14.82
CA GLU A 18 25.74 -2.53 -15.03
C GLU A 18 24.95 -2.44 -13.71
N PHE A 19 25.57 -2.89 -12.61
CA PHE A 19 25.01 -2.81 -11.28
C PHE A 19 24.95 -1.36 -10.80
N ASP A 20 26.02 -0.59 -10.98
CA ASP A 20 26.07 0.83 -10.63
C ASP A 20 25.02 1.62 -11.42
N ALA A 21 24.89 1.39 -12.73
CA ALA A 21 23.85 2.03 -13.54
C ALA A 21 22.43 1.63 -13.08
N HIS A 22 22.22 0.36 -12.73
CA HIS A 22 20.94 -0.13 -12.23
C HIS A 22 20.56 0.50 -10.88
N VAL A 23 21.54 0.61 -9.97
CA VAL A 23 21.38 1.24 -8.67
C VAL A 23 21.13 2.73 -8.83
N ASP A 24 21.90 3.40 -9.69
CA ASP A 24 21.71 4.81 -10.01
C ASP A 24 20.32 5.08 -10.56
N ASP A 25 19.81 4.27 -11.49
CA ASP A 25 18.44 4.41 -12.00
C ASP A 25 17.38 4.21 -10.90
N LEU A 26 17.58 3.20 -10.03
CA LEU A 26 16.68 2.90 -8.92
C LEU A 26 16.55 4.07 -7.94
N PHE A 27 17.65 4.80 -7.71
CA PHE A 27 17.71 5.91 -6.77
C PHE A 27 17.60 7.30 -7.42
N ALA A 28 17.84 7.42 -8.73
CA ALA A 28 17.59 8.62 -9.52
C ALA A 28 16.09 8.87 -9.66
N ALA A 29 15.30 7.80 -9.75
CA ALA A 29 13.84 7.85 -9.68
C ALA A 29 13.33 8.02 -8.23
N ARG A 30 13.81 9.03 -7.48
CA ARG A 30 13.04 9.48 -6.31
C ARG A 30 11.72 10.02 -6.85
N PRO A 31 10.55 9.43 -6.53
CA PRO A 31 9.29 9.97 -7.00
C PRO A 31 9.23 11.42 -6.55
N ALA A 32 9.09 12.35 -7.50
CA ALA A 32 9.05 13.77 -7.22
C ALA A 32 7.89 14.02 -6.23
N THR A 33 8.23 14.16 -4.95
CA THR A 33 7.22 14.44 -3.94
C THR A 33 6.74 15.85 -4.16
N VAL A 34 5.46 16.02 -4.42
CA VAL A 34 4.85 17.35 -4.57
C VAL A 34 4.45 17.86 -3.19
N ALA A 35 4.79 19.11 -2.89
CA ALA A 35 4.31 19.77 -1.69
C ALA A 35 2.81 20.10 -1.86
N VAL A 36 1.99 19.62 -0.92
CA VAL A 36 0.54 19.90 -0.90
C VAL A 36 0.17 20.59 0.42
N SER A 37 -0.79 21.51 0.35
CA SER A 37 -1.38 22.14 1.53
C SER A 37 -2.78 21.57 1.78
N LEU A 38 -3.01 21.04 2.98
CA LEU A 38 -4.30 20.48 3.39
C LEU A 38 -4.81 21.21 4.63
N ARG A 39 -6.11 21.53 4.66
CA ARG A 39 -6.78 22.06 5.86
C ARG A 39 -7.32 20.89 6.68
N MET A 40 -7.02 20.88 7.97
CA MET A 40 -7.46 19.84 8.90
C MET A 40 -7.90 20.47 10.23
N ALA A 41 -8.81 19.80 10.94
CA ALA A 41 -9.18 20.20 12.29
C ALA A 41 -7.94 20.20 13.20
N PRO A 42 -7.71 21.25 14.02
CA PRO A 42 -6.52 21.35 14.88
C PRO A 42 -6.33 20.16 15.81
N ASP A 43 -7.43 19.62 16.35
CA ASP A 43 -7.39 18.47 17.25
C ASP A 43 -6.99 17.18 16.53
N LEU A 44 -7.36 17.03 15.26
CA LEU A 44 -6.93 15.89 14.44
C LEU A 44 -5.42 15.96 14.21
N VAL A 45 -4.88 17.13 13.85
CA VAL A 45 -3.43 17.34 13.68
C VAL A 45 -2.68 17.02 14.98
N ARG A 46 -3.18 17.49 16.13
CA ARG A 46 -2.62 17.17 17.45
C ARG A 46 -2.60 15.66 17.72
N ARG A 47 -3.70 14.96 17.44
CA ARG A 47 -3.78 13.50 17.62
C ARG A 47 -2.79 12.76 16.72
N LEU A 48 -2.68 13.15 15.45
CA LEU A 48 -1.76 12.54 14.50
C LEU A 48 -0.30 12.71 14.92
N LYS A 49 0.10 13.93 15.36
CA LYS A 49 1.45 14.19 15.89
C LYS A 49 1.77 13.32 17.11
N ARG A 50 0.83 13.16 18.03
CA ARG A 50 0.99 12.28 19.20
C ARG A 50 1.17 10.81 18.80
N GLN A 51 0.39 10.32 17.83
CA GLN A 51 0.50 8.94 17.37
C GLN A 51 1.83 8.69 16.63
N ALA A 52 2.26 9.62 15.78
CA ALA A 52 3.57 9.56 15.13
C ALA A 52 4.71 9.49 16.16
N SER A 53 4.64 10.31 17.21
CA SER A 53 5.62 10.31 18.30
C SER A 53 5.63 8.98 19.06
N LYS A 54 4.45 8.43 19.38
CA LYS A 54 4.32 7.11 20.03
C LYS A 54 4.89 5.97 19.18
N ALA A 55 4.74 6.07 17.86
CA ALA A 55 5.29 5.10 16.91
C ALA A 55 6.78 5.33 16.60
N GLY A 56 7.41 6.38 17.15
CA GLY A 56 8.83 6.68 16.92
C GLY A 56 9.16 7.13 15.49
N VAL A 57 8.17 7.61 14.73
CA VAL A 57 8.35 8.01 13.32
C VAL A 57 8.04 9.48 13.10
N ARG A 58 8.63 10.06 12.03
CA ARG A 58 8.35 11.45 11.65
C ARG A 58 6.88 11.62 11.26
N TYR A 59 6.30 12.77 11.59
CA TYR A 59 4.90 13.10 11.29
C TYR A 59 4.53 12.88 9.81
N GLN A 60 5.38 13.33 8.88
CA GLN A 60 5.12 13.18 7.44
C GLN A 60 5.13 11.71 6.99
N THR A 61 6.06 10.91 7.51
CA THR A 61 6.12 9.46 7.24
C THR A 61 4.88 8.75 7.78
N PHE A 62 4.46 9.11 9.00
CA PHE A 62 3.23 8.57 9.60
C PHE A 62 1.98 8.93 8.78
N MET A 63 1.87 10.19 8.36
CA MET A 63 0.78 10.66 7.50
C MET A 63 0.75 9.93 6.16
N LYS A 64 1.91 9.77 5.51
CA LYS A 64 2.03 9.01 4.26
C LYS A 64 1.48 7.59 4.42
N GLY A 65 1.90 6.87 5.45
CA GLY A 65 1.43 5.50 5.70
C GLY A 65 -0.08 5.41 5.94
N ILE A 66 -0.67 6.38 6.64
CA ILE A 66 -2.13 6.44 6.82
C ILE A 66 -2.85 6.64 5.47
N LEU A 67 -2.34 7.55 4.63
CA LEU A 67 -2.93 7.83 3.32
C LEU A 67 -2.85 6.61 2.40
N GLU A 68 -1.69 5.96 2.33
CA GLU A 68 -1.49 4.72 1.54
C GLU A 68 -2.44 3.61 2.00
N ALA A 69 -2.50 3.34 3.31
CA ALA A 69 -3.41 2.33 3.86
C ALA A 69 -4.89 2.66 3.59
N GLY A 70 -5.25 3.95 3.64
CA GLY A 70 -6.59 4.43 3.31
C GLY A 70 -6.94 4.15 1.84
N VAL A 71 -6.05 4.50 0.92
CA VAL A 71 -6.23 4.24 -0.52
C VAL A 71 -6.31 2.74 -0.81
N SER A 72 -5.38 1.93 -0.31
CA SER A 72 -5.40 0.48 -0.52
C SER A 72 -6.67 -0.18 0.04
N ARG A 73 -7.25 0.35 1.12
CA ARG A 73 -8.54 -0.13 1.62
C ARG A 73 -9.68 0.22 0.67
N LEU A 74 -9.69 1.41 0.10
CA LEU A 74 -10.71 1.84 -0.87
C LEU A 74 -10.64 1.03 -2.15
N GLU A 75 -9.44 0.80 -2.68
CA GLU A 75 -9.20 0.00 -3.90
C GLU A 75 -9.65 -1.46 -3.74
N ARG A 76 -9.41 -2.05 -2.57
CA ARG A 76 -9.93 -3.39 -2.25
C ARG A 76 -11.45 -3.44 -2.13
N THR A 77 -12.09 -2.34 -1.73
CA THR A 77 -13.54 -2.30 -1.56
C THR A 77 -14.26 -2.02 -2.88
N SER A 78 -13.69 -1.18 -3.75
CA SER A 78 -14.27 -0.86 -5.07
C SER A 78 -14.21 -2.04 -6.04
N SER A 79 -13.16 -2.85 -5.99
CA SER A 79 -13.03 -4.08 -6.78
C SER A 79 -14.03 -5.19 -6.39
N GLY A 80 -14.69 -5.08 -5.23
CA GLY A 80 -15.73 -6.02 -4.77
C GLY A 80 -17.17 -5.65 -5.15
N GLN A 81 -17.41 -4.46 -5.72
CA GLN A 81 -18.76 -3.93 -5.93
C GLN A 81 -19.47 -4.44 -7.20
N GLY A 82 -18.82 -5.31 -7.99
CA GLY A 82 -19.39 -5.90 -9.22
C GLY A 82 -20.16 -7.21 -9.05
N ARG A 83 -20.19 -7.83 -7.87
CA ARG A 83 -20.80 -9.18 -7.69
C ARG A 83 -22.05 -9.15 -6.82
N ARG A 84 -23.04 -8.34 -7.23
CA ARG A 84 -24.44 -8.44 -6.77
C ARG A 84 -25.37 -8.63 -7.96
N THR A 85 -25.26 -9.78 -8.62
CA THR A 85 -26.38 -10.35 -9.38
C THR A 85 -27.06 -11.42 -8.55
N ARG A 86 -28.13 -11.04 -7.85
CA ARG A 86 -29.18 -11.98 -7.46
C ARG A 86 -29.98 -12.33 -8.71
N PRO A 87 -30.37 -13.59 -8.90
CA PRO A 87 -31.64 -13.90 -9.51
C PRO A 87 -32.65 -14.19 -8.40
N ARG A 88 -33.74 -13.40 -8.37
CA ARG A 88 -35.01 -13.80 -7.75
C ARG A 88 -35.58 -14.94 -8.59
N LYS A 89 -35.96 -16.05 -7.96
CA LYS A 89 -36.92 -17.04 -8.49
C LYS A 89 -37.76 -17.43 -7.28
N GLY A 90 -38.94 -16.86 -7.09
CA GLY A 90 -40.16 -17.29 -7.77
C GLY A 90 -40.88 -18.24 -6.81
N ALA A 91 -41.88 -17.72 -6.09
CA ALA A 91 -42.79 -18.43 -5.17
C ALA A 91 -43.71 -19.42 -5.92
N PRO A 92 -44.78 -20.01 -5.34
CA PRO A 92 -45.14 -20.38 -3.96
C PRO A 92 -45.59 -21.88 -3.88
N ARG A 93 -46.01 -22.39 -2.71
CA ARG A 93 -47.23 -23.23 -2.60
C ARG A 93 -47.67 -23.47 -1.16
N LYS A 94 -48.99 -23.34 -0.95
CA LYS A 94 -49.77 -23.52 0.28
C LYS A 94 -49.96 -25.00 0.65
N ALA A 95 -50.48 -25.18 1.87
CA ALA A 95 -51.27 -26.29 2.43
C ALA A 95 -50.44 -27.46 2.97
N SER A 96 -50.71 -28.05 4.15
CA SER A 96 -51.93 -28.08 4.99
C SER A 96 -51.57 -28.09 6.47
#